data_AF-A0A6G4RFQ3-F1
#
_entry.id   AF-A0A6G4RFQ3-F1
#
_cell.length_a   1.000
_cell.length_b   1.000
_cell.length_c   1.000
_cell.angle_alpha   90.00
_cell.angle_beta   90.00
_cell.angle_gamma   90.00
#
_symmetry.space_group_name_H-M   'P 1'
#
loop_
_entity.id
_entity.type
_entity.pdbx_description
1 polymer ?
#
loop_
_entity_poly.entity_id
_entity_poly.type
_entity_poly.pdbx_seq_one_letter_code
_entity_poly.pdbx_strand_id
1 'polypeptide(L)'
;MVTSLYVLELEPGEHKHAKWYVGITKNVEQRMSDHYGNSMVKWVSQNEVVDYIVVGEWNRTQARQYEDDLTALLMHEYGWRTTRGGSWTDPYRPGIPDRNFSDVSGELIRALADTDHEGLLRLVEKYPLFSYRNSVTDGRVDHDLKVYEDTKESAEEAHDVLENRIGADFHEYDVREAIFIAGMYNLDQAEELLRQWSADGELKGKDSDSEITLE
;
A
#
# COMPACT_ATOMS: atom_id res chain seq x y z
N MET A 1 -24.55 -3.30 5.87
CA MET A 1 -24.08 -3.91 7.13
C MET A 1 -22.58 -4.01 7.05
N VAL A 2 -21.91 -3.42 8.05
CA VAL A 2 -20.45 -3.40 8.17
C VAL A 2 -19.97 -4.75 8.72
N THR A 3 -18.75 -5.14 8.38
CA THR A 3 -18.08 -6.38 8.77
C THR A 3 -16.64 -6.03 9.07
N SER A 4 -16.20 -6.30 10.29
CA SER A 4 -14.85 -6.02 10.77
C SER A 4 -13.93 -7.17 10.36
N LEU A 5 -12.77 -6.83 9.82
CA LEU A 5 -11.64 -7.73 9.61
C LEU A 5 -10.74 -7.70 10.84
N TYR A 6 -10.28 -8.86 11.27
CA TYR A 6 -9.41 -8.97 12.42
C TYR A 6 -8.32 -10.01 12.25
N VAL A 7 -7.27 -9.86 13.06
CA VAL A 7 -6.17 -10.80 13.20
C VAL A 7 -6.06 -11.21 14.67
N LEU A 8 -5.82 -12.49 14.90
CA LEU A 8 -5.36 -13.02 16.18
C LEU A 8 -3.88 -13.35 16.04
N GLU A 9 -3.07 -12.85 16.97
CA GLU A 9 -1.74 -13.41 17.21
C GLU A 9 -1.89 -14.64 18.11
N LEU A 10 -1.18 -15.71 17.75
CA LEU A 10 -1.28 -17.00 18.40
C LEU A 10 0.08 -17.46 18.91
N GLU A 11 0.07 -18.08 20.09
CA GLU A 11 1.18 -18.87 20.59
C GLU A 11 1.00 -20.35 20.18
N PRO A 12 2.06 -21.03 19.67
CA PRO A 12 1.96 -22.43 19.25
C PRO A 12 1.50 -23.38 20.37
N GLY A 13 0.36 -24.01 20.17
CA GLY A 13 -0.14 -25.12 20.99
C GLY A 13 0.09 -26.46 20.29
N GLU A 14 -0.99 -27.13 19.89
CA GLU A 14 -0.90 -28.38 19.11
C GLU A 14 -0.24 -28.16 17.74
N HIS A 15 -0.45 -27.00 17.12
CA HIS A 15 0.22 -26.60 15.88
C HIS A 15 1.50 -25.82 16.19
N LYS A 16 2.64 -26.53 16.18
CA LYS A 16 3.99 -26.02 16.55
C LYS A 16 4.50 -24.78 15.83
N HIS A 17 3.83 -24.33 14.78
CA HIS A 17 4.21 -23.16 13.99
C HIS A 17 3.14 -22.09 13.96
N ALA A 18 2.00 -22.29 14.64
CA ALA A 18 0.91 -21.34 14.61
C ALA A 18 1.36 -19.97 15.12
N LYS A 19 0.95 -18.93 14.39
CA LYS A 19 1.29 -17.55 14.69
C LYS A 19 0.13 -16.61 14.43
N TRP A 20 -0.67 -16.88 13.39
CA TRP A 20 -1.70 -15.95 12.95
C TRP A 20 -3.02 -16.67 12.64
N TYR A 21 -4.12 -15.99 12.97
CA TYR A 21 -5.43 -16.29 12.41
C TYR A 21 -6.11 -15.03 11.90
N VAL A 22 -6.61 -15.05 10.66
CA VAL A 22 -7.36 -13.94 10.08
C VAL A 22 -8.84 -14.32 10.02
N GLY A 23 -9.71 -13.40 10.42
CA GLY A 23 -11.14 -13.63 10.41
C GLY A 23 -11.96 -12.37 10.16
N ILE A 24 -13.22 -12.57 9.81
CA ILE A 24 -14.20 -11.48 9.71
C ILE A 24 -15.40 -11.71 10.62
N THR A 25 -16.01 -10.64 11.12
CA THR A 25 -17.21 -10.72 11.96
C THR A 25 -18.08 -9.47 11.84
N LYS A 26 -19.35 -9.59 12.20
CA LYS A 26 -20.25 -8.43 12.39
C LYS A 26 -20.35 -8.00 13.86
N ASN A 27 -19.81 -8.81 14.76
CA ASN A 27 -19.83 -8.57 16.19
C ASN A 27 -18.46 -9.01 16.74
N VAL A 28 -17.59 -8.04 16.97
CA VAL A 28 -16.22 -8.23 17.43
C VAL A 28 -16.22 -8.82 18.84
N GLU A 29 -16.96 -8.21 19.77
CA GLU A 29 -16.99 -8.60 21.18
C GLU A 29 -17.41 -10.07 21.36
N GLN A 30 -18.52 -10.46 20.72
CA GLN A 30 -18.99 -11.84 20.78
C GLN A 30 -17.96 -12.79 20.17
N ARG A 31 -17.38 -12.41 19.03
CA ARG A 31 -16.41 -13.26 18.34
C ARG A 31 -15.14 -13.45 19.18
N MET A 32 -14.72 -12.44 19.94
CA MET A 32 -13.58 -12.56 20.83
C MET A 32 -13.88 -13.44 22.03
N SER A 33 -15.06 -13.28 22.62
CA SER A 33 -15.54 -14.19 23.67
C SER A 33 -15.52 -15.65 23.19
N ASP A 34 -15.96 -15.91 21.95
CA ASP A 34 -15.91 -17.24 21.35
C ASP A 34 -14.47 -17.76 21.19
N HIS A 35 -13.52 -16.91 20.77
CA HIS A 35 -12.13 -17.30 20.56
C HIS A 35 -11.36 -17.58 21.87
N TYR A 36 -11.56 -16.77 22.91
CA TYR A 36 -10.91 -16.99 24.22
C TYR A 36 -11.54 -18.12 25.04
N GLY A 37 -12.84 -18.39 24.86
CA GLY A 37 -13.55 -19.39 25.65
C GLY A 37 -13.54 -20.78 25.03
N ASN A 38 -14.14 -20.93 23.85
CA ASN A 38 -14.33 -22.23 23.22
C ASN A 38 -14.41 -22.06 21.70
N SER A 39 -13.25 -21.82 21.08
CA SER A 39 -13.21 -21.44 19.68
C SER A 39 -13.78 -22.55 18.78
N MET A 40 -14.77 -22.19 17.96
CA MET A 40 -15.31 -23.10 16.94
C MET A 40 -14.37 -23.24 15.72
N VAL A 41 -13.29 -22.46 15.68
CA VAL A 41 -12.30 -22.53 14.60
C VAL A 41 -11.20 -23.47 15.05
N LYS A 42 -11.05 -24.60 14.36
CA LYS A 42 -10.08 -25.64 14.69
C LYS A 42 -8.66 -25.09 14.85
N TRP A 43 -8.22 -24.19 13.96
CA TRP A 43 -6.91 -23.55 14.07
C TRP A 43 -6.72 -22.79 15.37
N VAL A 44 -7.73 -22.02 15.79
CA VAL A 44 -7.65 -21.22 17.02
C VAL A 44 -7.84 -22.10 18.25
N SER A 45 -8.74 -23.09 18.22
CA SER A 45 -8.94 -24.00 19.37
C SER A 45 -7.71 -24.85 19.71
N GLN A 46 -6.75 -24.95 18.79
CA GLN A 46 -5.53 -25.74 18.93
C GLN A 46 -4.33 -24.90 19.41
N ASN A 47 -4.49 -23.59 19.59
CA ASN A 47 -3.42 -22.66 19.91
C ASN A 47 -3.91 -21.61 20.92
N GLU A 48 -3.00 -20.91 21.59
CA GLU A 48 -3.35 -19.86 22.55
C GLU A 48 -3.46 -18.52 21.83
N VAL A 49 -4.46 -17.70 22.17
CA VAL A 49 -4.62 -16.34 21.62
C VAL A 49 -3.82 -15.38 22.50
N VAL A 50 -2.81 -14.74 21.91
CA VAL A 50 -1.93 -13.78 22.58
C VAL A 50 -2.48 -12.37 22.46
N ASP A 51 -2.89 -12.00 21.25
CA ASP A 51 -3.38 -10.65 20.97
C ASP A 51 -4.50 -10.68 19.92
N TYR A 52 -5.27 -9.59 19.91
CA TYR A 52 -6.36 -9.35 18.99
C TYR A 52 -6.29 -7.96 18.38
N ILE A 53 -6.26 -7.93 17.05
CA ILE A 53 -6.14 -6.70 16.27
C ILE A 53 -7.35 -6.57 15.34
N VAL A 54 -8.12 -5.50 15.51
CA VAL A 54 -9.10 -5.07 14.49
C VAL A 54 -8.35 -4.30 13.42
N VAL A 55 -8.31 -4.82 12.19
CA VAL A 55 -7.62 -4.15 11.08
C VAL A 55 -8.50 -3.05 10.51
N GLY A 56 -9.79 -3.28 10.40
CA GLY A 56 -10.72 -2.28 9.90
C GLY A 56 -12.09 -2.84 9.58
N GLU A 57 -12.93 -2.01 8.96
CA GLU A 57 -14.35 -2.27 8.79
C GLU A 57 -14.81 -1.98 7.35
N TRP A 58 -15.44 -2.97 6.72
CA TRP A 58 -15.89 -2.85 5.33
C TRP A 58 -17.25 -3.50 5.11
N ASN A 59 -17.78 -3.37 3.89
CA ASN A 59 -18.89 -4.24 3.49
C ASN A 59 -18.43 -5.70 3.43
N ARG A 60 -19.37 -6.64 3.53
CA ARG A 60 -19.07 -8.07 3.62
C ARG A 60 -18.24 -8.62 2.45
N THR A 61 -18.45 -8.10 1.24
CA THR A 61 -17.74 -8.58 0.04
C THR A 61 -16.27 -8.14 0.10
N GLN A 62 -16.02 -6.87 0.39
CA GLN A 62 -14.67 -6.33 0.60
C GLN A 62 -13.96 -7.04 1.77
N ALA A 63 -14.63 -7.19 2.91
CA ALA A 63 -14.04 -7.84 4.08
C ALA A 63 -13.59 -9.28 3.78
N ARG A 64 -14.35 -10.05 2.98
CA ARG A 64 -13.95 -11.39 2.52
C ARG A 64 -12.72 -11.37 1.63
N GLN A 65 -12.66 -10.42 0.70
CA GLN A 65 -11.49 -10.28 -0.18
C GLN A 65 -10.25 -9.93 0.65
N TYR A 66 -10.38 -8.98 1.57
CA TYR A 66 -9.28 -8.56 2.44
C TYR A 66 -8.87 -9.63 3.46
N GLU A 67 -9.81 -10.46 3.93
CA GLU A 67 -9.51 -11.65 4.74
C GLU A 67 -8.58 -12.61 4.00
N ASP A 68 -8.89 -12.92 2.74
CA ASP A 68 -8.05 -13.76 1.91
C ASP A 68 -6.72 -13.05 1.59
N ASP A 69 -6.72 -11.74 1.30
CA ASP A 69 -5.51 -10.94 0.96
C ASP A 69 -4.51 -10.98 2.11
N LEU A 70 -4.99 -10.63 3.30
CA LEU A 70 -4.18 -10.62 4.50
C LEU A 70 -3.70 -12.02 4.89
N THR A 71 -4.55 -13.04 4.73
CA THR A 71 -4.13 -14.44 4.96
C THR A 71 -2.99 -14.82 4.03
N ALA A 72 -3.09 -14.51 2.73
CA ALA A 72 -2.05 -14.81 1.75
C ALA A 72 -0.74 -14.06 2.04
N LEU A 73 -0.81 -12.78 2.40
CA LEU A 73 0.35 -11.97 2.78
C LEU A 73 1.07 -12.56 3.98
N LEU A 74 0.33 -12.88 5.05
CA LEU A 74 0.89 -13.49 6.25
C LEU A 74 1.47 -14.88 5.97
N MET A 75 0.85 -15.68 5.10
CA MET A 75 1.41 -16.98 4.68
C MET A 75 2.67 -16.84 3.85
N HIS A 76 2.77 -15.82 3.00
CA HIS A 76 3.96 -15.57 2.22
C HIS A 76 5.10 -15.05 3.10
N GLU A 77 4.80 -14.20 4.09
CA GLU A 77 5.79 -13.65 5.00
C GLU A 77 6.30 -14.69 6.00
N TYR A 78 5.40 -15.35 6.71
CA TYR A 78 5.76 -16.22 7.84
C TYR A 78 5.75 -17.71 7.49
N GLY A 79 5.28 -18.05 6.30
CA GLY A 79 5.15 -19.42 5.80
C GLY A 79 3.73 -19.96 5.98
N TRP A 80 3.28 -20.77 5.01
CA TRP A 80 1.91 -21.30 5.02
C TRP A 80 1.57 -22.14 6.25
N ARG A 81 2.53 -22.61 7.05
CA ARG A 81 2.25 -23.38 8.28
C ARG A 81 1.93 -22.52 9.50
N THR A 82 2.05 -21.20 9.40
CA THR A 82 1.91 -20.30 10.56
C THR A 82 0.56 -19.59 10.62
N THR A 83 -0.17 -19.55 9.52
CA THR A 83 -1.29 -18.62 9.34
C THR A 83 -2.51 -19.36 8.80
N ARG A 84 -3.71 -19.12 9.33
CA ARG A 84 -4.98 -19.58 8.71
C ARG A 84 -6.01 -18.45 8.69
N GLY A 85 -7.01 -18.56 7.81
CA GLY A 85 -8.06 -17.56 7.67
C GLY A 85 -8.79 -17.69 6.34
N GLY A 86 -9.98 -17.11 6.22
CA GLY A 86 -10.76 -17.08 4.98
C GLY A 86 -10.86 -18.43 4.26
N SER A 87 -10.39 -18.46 3.01
CA SER A 87 -10.35 -19.65 2.15
C SER A 87 -9.39 -20.76 2.63
N TRP A 88 -8.51 -20.47 3.61
CA TRP A 88 -7.54 -21.39 4.19
C TRP A 88 -7.77 -21.55 5.69
N THR A 89 -8.97 -21.94 6.09
CA THR A 89 -9.30 -22.23 7.49
C THR A 89 -8.90 -23.65 7.92
N ASP A 90 -8.69 -24.57 6.97
CA ASP A 90 -8.28 -25.94 7.28
C ASP A 90 -6.78 -26.01 7.66
N PRO A 91 -6.42 -26.45 8.88
CA PRO A 91 -5.03 -26.65 9.32
C PRO A 91 -4.19 -27.49 8.36
N TYR A 92 -4.79 -28.44 7.65
CA TYR A 92 -4.07 -29.42 6.85
C TYR A 92 -3.97 -29.07 5.38
N ARG A 93 -4.61 -27.98 4.93
CA ARG A 93 -4.50 -27.51 3.55
C ARG A 93 -3.09 -26.95 3.30
N PRO A 94 -2.29 -27.57 2.43
CA PRO A 94 -0.93 -27.10 2.13
C PRO A 94 -0.93 -25.99 1.09
N GLY A 95 0.16 -25.21 1.10
CA GLY A 95 0.52 -24.27 0.04
C GLY A 95 0.31 -22.81 0.40
N ILE A 96 1.21 -21.97 -0.09
CA ILE A 96 1.01 -20.52 -0.17
C ILE A 96 0.07 -20.29 -1.37
N PRO A 97 -0.96 -19.43 -1.24
CA PRO A 97 -1.81 -19.08 -2.37
C PRO A 97 -0.97 -18.53 -3.52
N ASP A 98 -1.18 -19.04 -4.74
CA ASP A 98 -0.64 -18.40 -5.94
C ASP A 98 -1.45 -17.13 -6.17
N ARG A 99 -0.93 -16.02 -5.62
CA ARG A 99 -1.62 -14.75 -5.61
C ARG A 99 -0.69 -13.65 -6.05
N ASN A 100 -1.20 -12.84 -6.96
CA ASN A 100 -0.49 -11.66 -7.39
C ASN A 100 -0.62 -10.58 -6.31
N PHE A 101 0.46 -10.34 -5.56
CA PHE A 101 0.46 -9.37 -4.46
C PHE A 101 0.43 -7.91 -4.94
N SER A 102 0.57 -7.65 -6.25
CA SER A 102 0.29 -6.31 -6.81
C SER A 102 -1.18 -5.93 -6.75
N ASP A 103 -2.07 -6.90 -6.58
CA ASP A 103 -3.52 -6.71 -6.61
C ASP A 103 -4.10 -6.51 -5.20
N VAL A 104 -3.25 -6.49 -4.17
CA VAL A 104 -3.66 -6.20 -2.81
C VAL A 104 -4.12 -4.74 -2.74
N SER A 105 -5.32 -4.53 -2.19
CA SER A 105 -5.89 -3.19 -2.06
C SER A 105 -5.02 -2.28 -1.20
N GLY A 106 -4.76 -1.07 -1.71
CA GLY A 106 -4.10 -0.02 -0.92
C GLY A 106 -4.88 0.37 0.33
N GLU A 107 -6.21 0.21 0.36
CA GLU A 107 -7.01 0.43 1.58
C GLU A 107 -6.64 -0.56 2.69
N LEU A 108 -6.41 -1.83 2.34
CA LEU A 108 -5.99 -2.84 3.31
C LEU A 108 -4.59 -2.52 3.83
N ILE A 109 -3.67 -2.13 2.97
CA ILE A 109 -2.30 -1.76 3.40
C ILE A 109 -2.31 -0.53 4.31
N ARG A 110 -3.12 0.50 4.00
CA ARG A 110 -3.32 1.66 4.90
C ARG A 110 -3.89 1.23 6.25
N ALA A 111 -4.92 0.39 6.23
CA ALA A 111 -5.53 -0.12 7.46
C ALA A 111 -4.53 -0.92 8.32
N LEU A 112 -3.62 -1.70 7.71
CA LEU A 112 -2.54 -2.38 8.43
C LEU A 112 -1.53 -1.41 9.03
N ALA A 113 -1.21 -0.33 8.33
CA ALA A 113 -0.31 0.72 8.83
C ALA A 113 -0.88 1.41 10.08
N ASP A 114 -2.21 1.48 10.21
CA ASP A 114 -2.90 2.09 11.35
C ASP A 114 -3.01 1.16 12.59
N THR A 115 -2.60 -0.12 12.50
CA THR A 115 -2.76 -1.09 13.60
C THR A 115 -1.71 -0.99 14.72
N ASP A 116 -0.64 -0.20 14.53
CA ASP A 116 0.54 -0.10 15.42
C ASP A 116 1.20 -1.46 15.81
N HIS A 117 0.78 -2.57 15.19
CA HIS A 117 1.22 -3.92 15.57
C HIS A 117 2.47 -4.32 14.79
N GLU A 118 3.62 -4.49 15.48
CA GLU A 118 4.92 -4.75 14.84
C GLU A 118 4.90 -5.90 13.82
N GLY A 119 4.21 -7.01 14.15
CA GLY A 119 4.10 -8.16 13.25
C GLY A 119 3.33 -7.88 11.94
N LEU A 120 2.40 -6.92 11.95
CA LEU A 120 1.64 -6.51 10.78
C LEU A 120 2.33 -5.38 10.01
N LEU A 121 3.02 -4.49 10.70
CA LEU A 121 3.81 -3.41 10.08
C LEU A 121 4.92 -3.95 9.15
N ARG A 122 5.48 -5.13 9.44
CA ARG A 122 6.41 -5.83 8.52
C ARG A 122 5.80 -6.11 7.14
N LEU A 123 4.49 -6.32 7.06
CA LEU A 123 3.81 -6.51 5.79
C LEU A 123 3.78 -5.19 5.00
N VAL A 124 3.57 -4.06 5.69
CA VAL A 124 3.56 -2.72 5.07
C VAL A 124 4.94 -2.38 4.51
N GLU A 125 6.02 -2.74 5.21
CA GLU A 125 7.40 -2.53 4.74
C GLU A 125 7.73 -3.37 3.49
N LYS A 126 7.30 -4.64 3.48
CA LYS A 126 7.64 -5.60 2.42
C LYS A 126 6.75 -5.52 1.20
N TYR A 127 5.49 -5.16 1.41
CA TYR A 127 4.52 -4.85 0.37
C TYR A 127 4.21 -3.37 0.46
N PRO A 128 5.22 -2.51 0.19
CA PRO A 128 5.01 -1.08 0.19
C PRO A 128 3.86 -0.79 -0.75
N LEU A 129 3.07 0.23 -0.43
CA LEU A 129 1.97 0.75 -1.25
C LEU A 129 2.46 0.96 -2.69
N PHE A 130 2.42 -0.09 -3.53
CA PHE A 130 2.23 0.08 -4.94
C PHE A 130 0.80 0.56 -5.02
N SER A 131 0.60 1.87 -5.05
CA SER A 131 -0.74 2.42 -5.13
C SER A 131 -1.38 1.86 -6.39
N TYR A 132 -2.27 0.87 -6.21
CA TYR A 132 -3.24 0.56 -7.22
C TYR A 132 -4.20 1.75 -7.23
N ARG A 133 -3.91 2.71 -8.10
CA ARG A 133 -4.68 3.93 -8.26
C ARG A 133 -5.98 3.55 -8.96
N ASN A 134 -7.10 3.64 -8.25
CA ASN A 134 -8.41 3.55 -8.90
C ASN A 134 -8.67 4.80 -9.77
N SER A 135 -8.02 5.92 -9.45
CA SER A 135 -7.93 7.14 -10.25
C SER A 135 -6.60 7.85 -9.99
N VAL A 136 -6.14 8.66 -10.94
CA VAL A 136 -4.83 9.31 -10.83
C VAL A 136 -4.79 10.42 -9.75
N THR A 137 -5.94 10.73 -9.14
CA THR A 137 -6.08 11.67 -8.02
C THR A 137 -6.00 11.01 -6.64
N ASP A 138 -6.05 9.67 -6.57
CA ASP A 138 -6.06 8.95 -5.29
C ASP A 138 -4.70 9.07 -4.58
N GLY A 139 -4.69 9.72 -3.41
CA GLY A 139 -3.49 9.94 -2.60
C GLY A 139 -2.65 11.18 -2.95
N ARG A 140 -3.12 12.05 -3.87
CA ARG A 140 -2.45 13.32 -4.17
C ARG A 140 -3.13 14.48 -3.44
N VAL A 141 -2.33 15.33 -2.78
CA VAL A 141 -2.79 16.67 -2.39
C VAL A 141 -2.79 17.50 -3.68
N ASP A 142 -3.90 18.16 -3.98
CA ASP A 142 -3.98 19.05 -5.14
C ASP A 142 -2.93 20.16 -4.99
N HIS A 143 -1.93 20.11 -5.85
CA HIS A 143 -0.90 21.12 -5.95
C HIS A 143 -0.98 21.71 -7.34
N ASP A 144 -1.51 22.94 -7.43
CA ASP A 144 -1.51 23.70 -8.67
C ASP A 144 -0.07 24.06 -9.06
N LEU A 145 0.53 23.25 -9.93
CA LEU A 145 1.78 23.60 -10.57
C LEU A 145 1.48 24.64 -11.66
N LYS A 146 1.91 25.88 -11.43
CA LYS A 146 1.87 26.90 -12.48
C LYS A 146 3.08 26.71 -13.39
N VAL A 147 2.87 26.07 -14.53
CA VAL A 147 3.85 25.96 -15.63
C VAL A 147 3.63 27.08 -16.64
N TYR A 148 4.69 27.49 -17.33
CA TYR A 148 4.58 28.37 -18.50
C TYR A 148 3.88 27.63 -19.65
N GLU A 149 3.22 28.38 -20.54
CA GLU A 149 2.43 27.84 -21.65
C GLU A 149 3.30 26.95 -22.57
N ASP A 150 4.49 27.41 -22.93
CA ASP A 150 5.46 26.68 -23.75
C ASP A 150 5.92 25.36 -23.09
N THR A 151 6.03 25.34 -21.75
CA THR A 151 6.36 24.13 -20.99
C THR A 151 5.21 23.14 -20.96
N LYS A 152 3.96 23.63 -20.99
CA LYS A 152 2.77 22.79 -21.05
C LYS A 152 2.67 22.11 -22.42
N GLU A 153 2.84 22.86 -23.51
CA GLU A 153 2.85 22.29 -24.87
C GLU A 153 3.97 21.25 -25.02
N SER A 154 5.18 21.56 -24.54
CA SER A 154 6.30 20.61 -24.54
C SER A 154 6.01 19.33 -23.73
N ALA A 155 5.21 19.43 -22.66
CA ALA A 155 4.81 18.28 -21.86
C ALA A 155 3.76 17.42 -22.57
N GLU A 156 2.84 18.03 -23.31
CA GLU A 156 1.87 17.32 -24.17
C GLU A 156 2.61 16.60 -25.32
N GLU A 157 3.60 17.24 -25.95
CA GLU A 157 4.44 16.58 -26.97
C GLU A 157 5.27 15.42 -26.39
N ALA A 158 5.84 15.60 -25.20
CA ALA A 158 6.59 14.53 -24.53
C ALA A 158 5.68 13.34 -24.18
N HIS A 159 4.42 13.61 -23.85
CA HIS A 159 3.40 12.60 -23.60
C HIS A 159 3.13 11.76 -24.85
N ASP A 160 2.84 12.40 -25.98
CA ASP A 160 2.65 11.71 -27.28
C ASP A 160 3.89 10.89 -27.68
N VAL A 161 5.10 11.43 -27.50
CA VAL A 161 6.35 10.72 -27.81
C VAL A 161 6.51 9.46 -26.96
N LEU A 162 6.16 9.52 -25.67
CA LEU A 162 6.27 8.37 -24.77
C LEU A 162 5.25 7.28 -25.10
N GLU A 163 4.00 7.65 -25.35
CA GLU A 163 2.95 6.71 -25.78
C GLU A 163 3.34 6.00 -27.08
N ASN A 164 3.81 6.75 -28.07
CA ASN A 164 4.25 6.17 -29.35
C ASN A 164 5.44 5.22 -29.20
N ARG A 165 6.41 5.55 -28.33
CA ARG A 165 7.59 4.71 -28.11
C ARG A 165 7.27 3.42 -27.36
N ILE A 166 6.33 3.47 -26.42
CA ILE A 166 5.96 2.33 -25.58
C ILE A 166 4.86 1.49 -26.25
N GLY A 167 4.07 2.10 -27.14
CA GLY A 167 2.97 1.46 -27.86
C GLY A 167 1.72 1.27 -26.99
N ALA A 168 1.48 2.17 -26.04
CA ALA A 168 0.34 2.14 -25.14
C ALA A 168 -0.10 3.55 -24.76
N ASP A 169 -1.39 3.73 -24.56
CA ASP A 169 -1.99 4.98 -24.09
C ASP A 169 -1.88 5.05 -22.55
N PHE A 170 -1.49 6.21 -22.04
CA PHE A 170 -1.31 6.48 -20.62
C PHE A 170 -2.10 7.71 -20.19
N HIS A 171 -2.51 7.74 -18.92
CA HIS A 171 -3.09 8.96 -18.38
C HIS A 171 -2.00 10.04 -18.28
N GLU A 172 -2.31 11.27 -18.72
CA GLU A 172 -1.43 12.45 -18.70
C GLU A 172 -0.67 12.62 -17.37
N TYR A 173 -1.36 12.40 -16.26
CA TYR A 173 -0.81 12.52 -14.92
C TYR A 173 0.22 11.45 -14.53
N ASP A 174 0.11 10.23 -15.07
CA ASP A 174 1.11 9.18 -14.82
C ASP A 174 2.38 9.47 -15.62
N VAL A 175 2.22 9.98 -16.85
CA VAL A 175 3.35 10.39 -17.67
C VAL A 175 4.07 11.61 -17.10
N ARG A 176 3.32 12.61 -16.60
CA ARG A 176 3.91 13.74 -15.87
C ARG A 176 4.74 13.29 -14.68
N GLU A 177 4.22 12.37 -13.86
CA GLU A 177 4.95 11.85 -12.71
C GLU A 177 6.20 11.07 -13.13
N ALA A 178 6.11 10.24 -14.18
CA ALA A 178 7.26 9.54 -14.73
C ALA A 178 8.35 10.51 -15.21
N ILE A 179 7.98 11.60 -15.89
CA ILE A 179 8.90 12.67 -16.31
C ILE A 179 9.53 13.35 -15.10
N PHE A 180 8.75 13.67 -14.05
CA PHE A 180 9.31 14.24 -12.82
C PHE A 180 10.30 13.31 -12.13
N ILE A 181 9.95 12.03 -11.98
CA ILE A 181 10.82 11.02 -11.37
C ILE A 181 12.11 10.89 -12.21
N ALA A 182 11.99 10.82 -13.53
CA ALA A 182 13.15 10.80 -14.42
C ALA A 182 14.03 12.05 -14.22
N GLY A 183 13.43 13.23 -14.06
CA GLY A 183 14.15 14.45 -13.71
C GLY A 183 14.91 14.36 -12.37
N MET A 184 14.31 13.76 -11.34
CA MET A 184 14.97 13.53 -10.05
C MET A 184 16.18 12.58 -10.14
N TYR A 185 16.19 11.68 -11.13
CA TYR A 185 17.36 10.84 -11.41
C TYR A 185 18.41 11.51 -12.28
N ASN A 186 18.12 12.67 -12.86
CA ASN A 186 19.00 13.42 -13.75
C ASN A 186 19.22 14.86 -13.23
N LEU A 187 19.59 14.97 -11.95
CA LEU A 187 19.73 16.27 -11.27
C LEU A 187 20.73 17.21 -11.97
N ASP A 188 21.79 16.69 -12.57
CA ASP A 188 22.77 17.50 -13.30
C ASP A 188 22.14 18.26 -14.48
N GLN A 189 21.20 17.63 -15.19
CA GLN A 189 20.47 18.24 -16.31
C GLN A 189 19.46 19.26 -15.79
N ALA A 190 18.80 18.96 -14.67
CA ALA A 190 17.92 19.91 -14.01
C ALA A 190 18.70 21.14 -13.51
N GLU A 191 19.91 20.95 -12.98
CA GLU A 191 20.79 22.04 -12.57
C GLU A 191 21.18 22.94 -13.76
N GLU A 192 21.55 22.35 -14.89
CA GLU A 192 21.91 23.13 -16.10
C GLU A 192 20.72 23.96 -16.60
N LEU A 193 19.52 23.38 -16.64
CA LEU A 193 18.31 24.11 -17.00
C LEU A 193 18.03 25.28 -16.05
N LEU A 194 18.21 25.08 -14.73
CA LEU A 194 18.07 26.16 -13.75
C LEU A 194 19.14 27.26 -13.95
N ARG A 195 20.38 26.90 -14.28
CA ARG A 195 21.45 27.88 -14.58
C ARG A 195 21.11 28.69 -15.83
N GLN A 196 20.61 28.03 -16.86
CA GLN A 196 20.15 28.68 -18.09
C GLN A 196 19.00 29.64 -17.81
N TRP A 197 17.93 29.18 -17.16
CA TRP A 197 16.78 30.04 -16.80
C TRP A 197 17.18 31.19 -15.88
N SER A 198 18.16 30.98 -14.99
CA SER A 198 18.72 32.05 -14.17
C SER A 198 19.45 33.10 -15.02
N ALA A 199 20.20 32.68 -16.03
CA ALA A 199 20.91 33.59 -16.94
C ALA A 199 19.94 34.36 -17.85
N ASP A 200 18.83 33.72 -18.22
CA ASP A 200 17.76 34.31 -19.04
C ASP A 200 16.81 35.21 -18.22
N GLY A 201 17.00 35.27 -16.89
CA GLY A 201 16.21 36.11 -15.98
C GLY A 201 14.80 35.59 -15.71
N GLU A 202 14.54 34.31 -15.99
CA GLU A 202 13.21 33.68 -15.89
C GLU A 202 12.92 33.14 -14.48
N LEU A 203 13.94 32.99 -13.63
CA LEU A 203 13.76 32.55 -12.25
C LEU A 203 13.34 33.70 -11.34
N LYS A 204 12.20 33.55 -10.66
CA LYS A 204 11.88 34.36 -9.48
C LYS A 204 12.57 33.76 -8.25
N GLY A 205 13.63 34.42 -7.78
CA GLY A 205 14.29 34.07 -6.52
C GLY A 205 13.32 34.08 -5.34
N LYS A 206 13.60 33.25 -4.33
CA LYS A 206 12.79 33.17 -3.10
C LYS A 206 12.94 34.40 -2.20
N ASP A 207 13.95 35.23 -2.42
CA ASP A 207 14.22 36.45 -1.68
C ASP A 207 14.58 37.59 -2.64
N SER A 208 13.65 38.53 -2.85
CA SER A 208 13.94 39.81 -3.49
C SER A 208 14.50 40.86 -2.50
N ASP A 209 15.14 40.43 -1.40
CA ASP A 209 15.59 41.32 -0.32
C ASP A 209 17.00 41.00 0.25
N SER A 210 17.82 40.19 -0.42
CA SER A 210 19.24 40.14 -0.05
C SER A 210 20.15 40.22 -1.27
N GLU A 211 20.82 41.37 -1.39
CA GLU A 211 21.98 41.56 -2.26
C GLU A 211 23.03 40.50 -1.91
N ILE A 212 23.30 39.59 -2.85
CA ILE A 212 24.51 38.78 -2.81
C ILE A 212 25.61 39.64 -3.44
N THR A 213 26.41 40.29 -2.60
CA THR A 213 27.69 40.87 -3.02
C THR A 213 28.70 39.72 -3.13
N LEU A 214 29.20 39.47 -4.34
CA LEU A 214 30.31 38.54 -4.57
C LEU A 214 31.63 39.30 -4.38
N GLU A 215 32.41 38.91 -3.36
CA GLU A 215 33.88 39.07 -3.34
C GLU A 215 34.54 37.80 -3.89
#